data_AF-A0A377PLS5-F1
#
_entry.id   AF-A0A377PLS5-F1
#
_cell.length_a   1.000
_cell.length_b   1.000
_cell.length_c   1.000
_cell.angle_alpha   90.00
_cell.angle_beta   90.00
_cell.angle_gamma   90.00
#
_symmetry.space_group_name_H-M   'P 1'
#
loop_
_entity.id
_entity.type
_entity.pdbx_description
1 polymer ?
#
loop_
_entity_poly.entity_id
_entity_poly.type
_entity_poly.pdbx_seq_one_letter_code
_entity_poly.pdbx_strand_id
1 'polypeptide(L)' 'MSNFSSILRDVGFINVAAATKRTVRQIYKWEKNNTLPRSDFTGETRFALSIARASCGKYSEDEVLQSAMLGRTIQKEL' A
#
# COMPACT_ATOMS: atom_id res chain seq x y z
N MET A 1 0.23 -0.16 15.39
CA MET A 1 0.60 -0.04 13.97
C MET A 1 -0.66 0.13 13.15
N SER A 2 -0.64 1.02 12.15
CA SER A 2 -1.79 1.25 11.27
C SER A 2 -1.98 0.06 10.33
N ASN A 3 -3.23 -0.28 10.02
CA ASN A 3 -3.53 -1.30 9.04
C ASN A 3 -3.18 -0.77 7.62
N PHE A 4 -2.75 -1.62 6.68
CA PHE A 4 -2.40 -1.14 5.33
C PHE A 4 -3.60 -0.50 4.63
N SER A 5 -4.79 -1.09 4.76
CA SER A 5 -6.05 -0.49 4.28
C SER A 5 -6.35 0.88 4.88
N SER A 6 -6.03 1.13 6.16
CA SER A 6 -6.22 2.46 6.77
C SER A 6 -5.24 3.47 6.20
N ILE A 7 -4.00 3.08 5.91
CA ILE A 7 -3.03 3.95 5.23
C ILE A 7 -3.56 4.39 3.86
N LEU A 8 -4.08 3.45 3.05
CA LEU A 8 -4.64 3.79 1.74
C LEU A 8 -5.82 4.76 1.85
N ARG A 9 -6.69 4.60 2.85
CA ARG A 9 -7.84 5.48 3.10
C ARG A 9 -7.41 6.86 3.55
N ASP A 10 -6.42 6.95 4.44
CA ASP A 10 -5.87 8.19 4.96
C ASP A 10 -5.17 9.04 3.89
N VAL A 11 -4.43 8.40 2.98
CA VAL A 11 -3.79 9.10 1.84
C VAL A 11 -4.82 9.43 0.74
N GLY A 12 -5.86 8.61 0.62
CA GLY A 12 -6.92 8.73 -0.38
C GLY A 12 -6.61 7.98 -1.67
N PHE A 13 -7.56 7.17 -2.14
CA PHE A 13 -7.32 6.24 -3.26
C PHE A 13 -7.01 6.93 -4.59
N ILE A 14 -7.55 8.12 -4.83
CA ILE A 14 -7.25 8.91 -6.04
C ILE A 14 -5.79 9.37 -6.02
N ASN A 15 -5.31 9.87 -4.88
CA ASN A 15 -3.92 10.31 -4.71
C ASN A 15 -2.95 9.13 -4.84
N VAL A 16 -3.28 7.99 -4.21
CA VAL A 16 -2.49 6.76 -4.34
C VAL A 16 -2.45 6.28 -5.79
N ALA A 17 -3.59 6.26 -6.49
CA ALA A 17 -3.67 5.87 -7.90
C ALA A 17 -2.77 6.74 -8.78
N ALA A 18 -2.83 8.06 -8.61
CA ALA A 18 -1.98 9.01 -9.32
C ALA A 18 -0.48 8.79 -9.02
N ALA A 19 -0.11 8.69 -7.74
CA ALA A 19 1.29 8.52 -7.31
C ALA A 19 1.92 7.19 -7.77
N THR A 20 1.10 6.14 -7.93
CA THR A 20 1.56 4.80 -8.32
C THR A 20 1.37 4.51 -9.81
N LYS A 21 0.77 5.42 -10.58
CA LYS A 21 0.37 5.23 -11.98
C LYS A 21 -0.50 3.97 -12.16
N ARG A 22 -1.40 3.75 -11.21
CA ARG A 22 -2.37 2.63 -11.22
C ARG A 22 -3.77 3.17 -11.28
N THR A 23 -4.70 2.31 -11.69
CA THR A 23 -6.13 2.64 -11.66
C THR A 23 -6.64 2.58 -10.23
N VAL A 24 -7.66 3.39 -9.90
CA VAL A 24 -8.32 3.34 -8.58
C VAL A 24 -8.84 1.92 -8.29
N ARG A 25 -9.30 1.18 -9.32
CA ARG A 25 -9.70 -0.24 -9.20
C ARG A 25 -8.58 -1.14 -8.68
N GLN A 26 -7.33 -0.92 -9.10
CA GLN A 26 -6.19 -1.66 -8.57
C GLN A 26 -5.93 -1.31 -7.11
N ILE A 27 -6.11 -0.04 -6.71
CA ILE A 27 -5.97 0.38 -5.31
C ILE A 27 -7.03 -0.28 -4.43
N TYR A 28 -8.30 -0.32 -4.87
CA TYR A 28 -9.34 -1.09 -4.18
C TYR A 28 -9.00 -2.58 -4.04
N LYS A 29 -8.34 -3.18 -5.04
CA LYS A 29 -7.87 -4.56 -4.93
C LYS A 29 -6.79 -4.71 -3.85
N TRP A 30 -5.85 -3.76 -3.77
CA TRP A 30 -4.82 -3.75 -2.73
C TRP A 30 -5.41 -3.55 -1.34
N GLU A 31 -6.41 -2.68 -1.24
CA GLU A 31 -7.16 -2.44 -0.01
C GLU A 31 -7.92 -3.70 0.43
N LYS A 32 -8.72 -4.29 -0.46
CA LYS A 32 -9.46 -5.54 -0.19
C LYS A 32 -8.53 -6.65 0.25
N ASN A 33 -7.39 -6.78 -0.41
CA ASN A 33 -6.38 -7.77 -0.08
C ASN A 33 -5.42 -7.29 1.03
N ASN A 34 -5.64 -6.11 1.60
CA ASN A 34 -4.82 -5.50 2.63
C ASN A 34 -3.29 -5.62 2.40
N THR A 35 -2.85 -5.56 1.14
CA THR A 35 -1.44 -5.80 0.78
C THR A 35 -1.10 -5.21 -0.59
N LEU A 36 0.20 -5.04 -0.83
CA LEU A 36 0.75 -4.62 -2.11
C LEU A 36 0.99 -5.81 -3.06
N PRO A 37 1.12 -5.56 -4.38
CA PRO A 37 1.59 -6.57 -5.33
C PRO A 37 2.95 -7.15 -4.94
N ARG A 38 3.22 -8.39 -5.39
CA ARG A 38 4.50 -9.05 -5.07
C ARG A 38 5.72 -8.28 -5.55
N SER A 39 5.58 -7.55 -6.66
CA SER A 39 6.62 -6.71 -7.26
C SER A 39 7.18 -5.65 -6.30
N ASP A 40 6.42 -5.22 -5.29
CA ASP A 40 6.92 -4.26 -4.30
C ASP A 40 7.87 -4.90 -3.29
N PHE A 41 7.63 -6.18 -2.97
CA PHE A 41 8.50 -6.93 -2.06
C PHE A 41 9.74 -7.51 -2.75
N THR A 42 9.72 -7.61 -4.09
CA THR A 42 10.90 -8.00 -4.88
C THR A 42 11.70 -6.80 -5.39
N GLY A 43 11.21 -5.57 -5.18
CA GLY A 43 11.87 -4.33 -5.60
C GLY A 43 11.69 -3.96 -7.08
N GLU A 44 10.90 -4.74 -7.84
CA GLU A 44 10.52 -4.40 -9.22
C GLU A 44 9.65 -3.13 -9.29
N THR A 45 8.87 -2.89 -8.24
CA THR A 45 8.10 -1.66 -8.04
C THR A 45 8.41 -1.04 -6.69
N ARG A 46 8.13 0.26 -6.56
CA ARG A 46 8.29 1.02 -5.30
C ARG A 46 7.01 1.77 -4.93
N PHE A 47 5.88 1.08 -4.89
CA PHE A 47 4.59 1.65 -4.52
C PHE A 47 4.55 2.11 -3.07
N ALA A 48 5.19 1.38 -2.15
CA ALA A 48 5.33 1.82 -0.76
C ALA A 48 5.97 3.22 -0.68
N LEU A 49 7.04 3.46 -1.44
CA LEU A 49 7.67 4.79 -1.54
C LEU A 49 6.73 5.84 -2.14
N SER A 50 6.04 5.51 -3.24
CA SER A 50 5.08 6.42 -3.86
C SER A 50 3.96 6.81 -2.91
N ILE A 51 3.42 5.85 -2.14
CA ILE A 51 2.37 6.08 -1.14
C ILE A 51 2.90 6.94 0.01
N ALA A 52 4.09 6.63 0.53
CA ALA A 52 4.74 7.41 1.58
C ALA A 52 4.93 8.88 1.15
N ARG A 53 5.40 9.13 -0.06
CA ARG A 53 5.51 10.49 -0.62
C ARG A 53 4.15 11.18 -0.78
N ALA A 54 3.15 10.45 -1.27
CA ALA A 54 1.78 10.98 -1.40
C ALA A 54 1.12 11.28 -0.05
N SER A 55 1.62 10.70 1.04
CA SER A 55 1.15 10.96 2.41
C SER A 55 1.69 12.27 3.01
N CYS A 56 2.51 13.02 2.27
CA CYS A 56 3.14 14.26 2.74
C CYS A 56 3.92 14.08 4.06
N GLY A 57 4.60 12.93 4.22
CA GLY A 57 5.42 12.63 5.39
C GLY A 57 4.67 12.01 6.57
N LYS A 58 3.37 11.72 6.44
CA LYS A 58 2.59 11.02 7.47
C LYS A 58 3.05 9.56 7.68
N TYR A 59 3.53 8.93 6.62
CA TYR A 59 4.09 7.57 6.65
C TYR A 59 5.42 7.51 5.91
N SER A 60 6.35 6.72 6.44
CA SER A 60 7.60 6.32 5.77
C SER A 60 7.39 5.16 4.80
N GLU A 61 8.34 4.95 3.87
CA GLU A 61 8.30 3.79 2.96
C GLU A 61 8.25 2.47 3.72
N ASP A 62 9.08 2.32 4.75
CA ASP A 62 9.18 1.11 5.55
C ASP A 62 7.87 0.82 6.31
N GLU A 63 7.22 1.84 6.88
CA GLU A 63 5.93 1.67 7.56
C GLU A 63 4.85 1.17 6.61
N VAL A 64 4.79 1.70 5.38
CA VAL A 64 3.83 1.27 4.36
C VAL A 64 4.13 -0.18 3.94
N LEU A 65 5.39 -0.50 3.68
CA LEU A 65 5.82 -1.82 3.23
C LEU A 65 5.58 -2.90 4.30
N GLN A 66 5.93 -2.61 5.56
CA GLN A 66 5.69 -3.51 6.70
C GLN A 66 4.20 -3.74 6.92
N SER A 67 3.38 -2.68 6.88
CA SER A 67 1.93 -2.81 7.01
C SER A 67 1.34 -3.70 5.91
N ALA A 68 1.80 -3.53 4.67
CA ALA A 68 1.39 -4.36 3.54
C ALA A 68 1.85 -5.83 3.68
N MET A 69 3.04 -6.06 4.25
CA MET A 69 3.57 -7.40 4.51
C MET A 69 2.76 -8.14 5.58
N LEU A 70 2.43 -7.47 6.68
CA LEU A 70 1.60 -8.02 7.75
C LEU A 70 0.22 -8.46 7.23
N GLY A 71 -0.41 -7.65 6.37
CA GLY A 71 -1.69 -8.01 5.76
C GLY A 71 -1.64 -9.24 4.84
N ARG A 72 -0.47 -9.55 4.26
CA ARG A 72 -0.25 -10.76 3.46
C ARG A 72 -0.15 -12.02 4.32
N THR A 73 0.47 -11.92 5.49
CA THR A 73 0.65 -13.07 6.41
C THR A 73 -0.68 -13.55 6.96
N ILE A 74 -1.56 -12.62 7.35
CA ILE A 74 -2.90 -12.94 7.89
C ILE A 74 -3.76 -13.72 6.86
N GLN A 75 -3.58 -13.46 5.56
CA GLN A 75 -4.30 -14.19 4.51
C GLN A 75 -3.84 -15.63 4.28
N LYS A 76 -2.66 -16.02 4.77
CA LYS A 76 -2.18 -17.40 4.64
C LYS A 76 -2.74 -18.33 5.71
N GLU A 77 -3.32 -17.77 6.76
CA GLU A 77 -3.84 -18.49 7.93
C GLU A 77 -5.38 -18.65 7.90
N LEU A 78 -6.03 -18.14 6.84
CA LEU A 78 -7.46 -18.23 6.57
C LEU A 78 -7.71 -19.11 5.34
#